data_AF-A0A937QLS6-F1
#
_entry.id   AF-A0A937QLS6-F1
#
_cell.length_a   1.000
_cell.length_b   1.000
_cell.length_c   1.000
_cell.angle_alpha   90.00
_cell.angle_beta   90.00
_cell.angle_gamma   90.00
#
_symmetry.space_group_name_H-M   'P 1'
#
loop_
_entity.id
_entity.type
_entity.pdbx_description
1 polymer ?
#
loop_
_entity_poly.entity_id
_entity_poly.type
_entity_poly.pdbx_seq_one_letter_code
_entity_poly.pdbx_strand_id
1 'polypeptide(L)'
;MNRRINRYCLLIRILAHDDTDTLEDVLHTLGRAAHRAERRISDVAKTQDGDCLAEIIAEETMLVEDLIGCAFVAAQTYIARIISRVIWLHQRVARDGHVLKTTCAKKPAIIHGFNNLITKTKYSEIELIDAFANYFKHHEEWPKWDNATGQSERTIRVIRSVGASEDSSDNCRKGLTALGIDPVFHVFTMVEILSKWLSNLADAYKQELNRLVNHDVSHDKNGNT
;
A
#
# COMPACT_ATOMS: atom_id res chain seq x y z
N MET A 1 17.57 -37.94 14.92
CA MET A 1 17.26 -36.63 15.53
C MET A 1 16.27 -35.91 14.60
N ASN A 2 14.97 -36.11 14.82
CA ASN A 2 13.91 -35.57 13.95
C ASN A 2 13.77 -34.07 14.23
N ARG A 3 14.26 -33.20 13.34
CA ARG A 3 13.91 -31.77 13.37
C ARG A 3 12.42 -31.68 13.02
N ARG A 4 11.54 -31.75 14.03
CA ARG A 4 10.15 -31.30 13.87
C ARG A 4 10.24 -29.89 13.30
N ILE A 5 9.83 -29.70 12.05
CA ILE A 5 9.66 -28.36 11.48
C ILE A 5 8.70 -27.66 12.43
N ASN A 6 9.20 -26.64 13.10
CA ASN A 6 8.41 -25.85 14.00
C ASN A 6 7.25 -25.26 13.21
N ARG A 7 6.00 -25.58 13.59
CA ARG A 7 4.79 -25.16 12.87
C ARG A 7 4.76 -23.64 12.63
N TYR A 8 5.32 -22.86 13.55
CA TYR A 8 5.37 -21.41 13.44
C TYR A 8 6.31 -20.92 12.33
N CYS A 9 7.34 -21.70 11.95
CA CYS A 9 8.16 -21.42 10.78
C CYS A 9 7.36 -21.51 9.47
N LEU A 10 6.39 -22.43 9.39
CA LEU A 10 5.49 -22.53 8.22
C LEU A 10 4.53 -21.33 8.18
N LEU A 11 4.01 -20.90 9.33
CA LEU A 11 3.14 -19.73 9.40
C LEU A 11 3.85 -18.44 8.98
N ILE A 12 5.12 -18.27 9.36
CA ILE A 12 5.94 -17.14 8.88
C ILE A 12 6.18 -17.20 7.38
N ARG A 13 6.43 -18.38 6.81
CA ARG A 13 6.57 -18.51 5.35
C ARG A 13 5.31 -18.08 4.60
N ILE A 14 4.13 -18.34 5.15
CA ILE A 14 2.85 -17.91 4.54
C ILE A 14 2.72 -16.39 4.59
N LEU A 15 3.07 -15.76 5.71
CA LEU A 15 3.04 -14.30 5.83
C LEU A 15 4.08 -13.66 4.90
N ALA A 16 5.34 -14.10 4.99
CA ALA A 16 6.50 -13.57 4.29
C ALA A 16 6.59 -13.98 2.81
N HIS A 17 5.57 -14.66 2.27
CA HIS A 17 5.55 -14.99 0.87
C HIS A 17 5.40 -13.70 0.06
N ASP A 18 6.50 -13.21 -0.49
CA ASP A 18 6.48 -12.09 -1.40
C ASP A 18 6.23 -12.58 -2.82
N ASP A 19 5.29 -11.93 -3.49
CA ASP A 19 4.93 -12.17 -4.89
C ASP A 19 4.63 -10.83 -5.54
N THR A 20 5.45 -9.85 -5.21
CA THR A 20 5.49 -8.54 -5.83
C THR A 20 5.85 -8.59 -7.30
N ASP A 21 6.48 -9.65 -7.82
CA ASP A 21 6.87 -9.75 -9.24
C ASP A 21 5.68 -9.45 -10.18
N THR A 22 4.51 -10.04 -9.90
CA THR A 22 3.30 -9.78 -10.70
C THR A 22 2.79 -8.35 -10.53
N LEU A 23 2.89 -7.78 -9.33
CA LEU A 23 2.53 -6.39 -9.10
C LEU A 23 3.50 -5.45 -9.84
N GLU A 24 4.79 -5.73 -9.79
CA GLU A 24 5.85 -4.98 -10.44
C GLU A 24 5.63 -4.91 -11.95
N ASP A 25 5.32 -6.03 -12.61
CA ASP A 25 4.98 -6.09 -14.03
C ASP A 25 3.77 -5.19 -14.38
N VAL A 26 2.72 -5.24 -13.54
CA VAL A 26 1.53 -4.41 -13.71
C VAL A 26 1.90 -2.93 -13.56
N LEU A 27 2.63 -2.56 -12.50
CA LEU A 27 3.00 -1.18 -12.25
C LEU A 27 3.96 -0.63 -13.32
N HIS A 28 4.90 -1.44 -13.81
CA HIS A 28 5.75 -1.09 -14.94
C HIS A 28 4.94 -0.79 -16.20
N THR A 29 3.93 -1.61 -16.48
CA THR A 29 3.07 -1.44 -17.65
C THR A 29 2.28 -0.13 -17.56
N LEU A 30 1.71 0.16 -16.38
CA LEU A 30 1.00 1.41 -16.10
C LEU A 30 1.93 2.63 -16.20
N GLY A 31 3.12 2.57 -15.57
CA GLY A 31 4.11 3.65 -15.61
C GLY A 31 4.61 3.94 -17.03
N ARG A 32 4.83 2.91 -17.84
CA ARG A 32 5.15 3.06 -19.27
C ARG A 32 4.03 3.74 -20.06
N ALA A 33 2.78 3.40 -19.79
CA ALA A 33 1.63 4.02 -20.44
C ALA A 33 1.50 5.49 -20.05
N ALA A 34 1.64 5.81 -18.76
CA ALA A 34 1.57 7.16 -18.23
C ALA A 34 2.70 8.03 -18.82
N HIS A 35 3.93 7.51 -18.85
CA HIS A 35 5.05 8.22 -19.46
C HIS A 35 4.85 8.48 -20.97
N ARG A 36 4.19 7.56 -21.70
CA ARG A 36 3.84 7.82 -23.11
C ARG A 36 2.84 8.97 -23.25
N ALA A 37 1.86 9.06 -22.37
CA ALA A 37 0.90 10.17 -22.34
C ALA A 37 1.60 11.51 -22.02
N GLU A 38 2.50 11.54 -21.02
CA GLU A 38 3.31 12.73 -20.73
C GLU A 38 4.15 13.21 -21.93
N ARG A 39 4.72 12.28 -22.70
CA ARG A 39 5.46 12.65 -23.92
C ARG A 39 4.54 13.26 -24.98
N ARG A 40 3.32 12.73 -25.14
CA ARG A 40 2.33 13.33 -26.06
C ARG A 40 1.95 14.74 -25.62
N ILE A 41 1.75 14.98 -24.32
CA ILE A 41 1.56 16.34 -23.79
C ILE A 41 2.72 17.26 -24.17
N SER A 42 3.97 16.81 -23.93
CA SER A 42 5.17 17.59 -24.26
C SER A 42 5.31 17.88 -25.75
N ASP A 43 4.96 16.93 -26.61
CA ASP A 43 5.07 17.08 -28.07
C ASP A 43 3.97 17.99 -28.62
N VAL A 44 2.75 17.85 -28.12
CA VAL A 44 1.62 18.72 -28.42
C VAL A 44 1.93 20.16 -27.98
N ALA A 45 2.46 20.37 -26.77
CA ALA A 45 2.82 21.71 -26.28
C ALA A 45 3.88 22.45 -27.13
N LYS A 46 4.58 21.76 -28.04
CA LYS A 46 5.55 22.37 -28.98
C LYS A 46 4.91 22.82 -30.29
N THR A 47 3.67 22.44 -30.58
CA THR A 47 2.96 22.84 -31.80
C THR A 47 2.31 24.22 -31.63
N GLN A 48 2.24 25.01 -32.70
CA GLN A 48 1.69 26.38 -32.69
C GLN A 48 0.20 26.44 -33.05
N ASP A 49 -0.50 25.31 -33.09
CA ASP A 49 -1.89 25.24 -33.57
C ASP A 49 -2.87 25.42 -32.40
N GLY A 50 -3.60 26.54 -32.41
CA GLY A 50 -4.07 27.21 -31.19
C GLY A 50 -5.41 26.79 -30.60
N ASP A 51 -6.27 26.09 -31.34
CA ASP A 51 -7.68 25.97 -30.92
C ASP A 51 -8.03 24.63 -30.23
N CYS A 52 -7.32 23.54 -30.51
CA CYS A 52 -7.58 22.21 -29.92
C CYS A 52 -6.48 21.76 -28.92
N LEU A 53 -5.44 22.58 -28.74
CA LEU A 53 -4.26 22.23 -27.92
C LEU A 53 -4.62 21.96 -26.45
N ALA A 54 -5.45 22.83 -25.87
CA ALA A 54 -5.83 22.75 -24.47
C ALA A 54 -6.67 21.50 -24.17
N GLU A 55 -7.56 21.12 -25.08
CA GLU A 55 -8.40 19.93 -24.95
C GLU A 55 -7.55 18.66 -24.98
N ILE A 56 -6.61 18.55 -25.93
CA ILE A 56 -5.70 17.40 -26.02
C ILE A 56 -4.83 17.29 -24.76
N ILE A 57 -4.29 18.41 -24.26
CA ILE A 57 -3.48 18.40 -23.03
C ILE A 57 -4.32 17.97 -21.82
N ALA A 58 -5.57 18.42 -21.72
CA ALA A 58 -6.47 18.04 -20.65
C ALA A 58 -6.77 16.54 -20.66
N GLU A 59 -7.14 15.98 -21.82
CA GLU A 59 -7.42 14.55 -22.00
C GLU A 59 -6.20 13.67 -21.67
N GLU A 60 -5.02 14.05 -22.17
CA GLU A 60 -3.80 13.31 -21.86
C GLU A 60 -3.40 13.42 -20.38
N THR A 61 -3.69 14.55 -19.73
CA THR A 61 -3.47 14.73 -18.29
C THR A 61 -4.39 13.81 -17.48
N MET A 62 -5.67 13.74 -17.85
CA MET A 62 -6.63 12.81 -17.25
C MET A 62 -6.19 11.36 -17.42
N LEU A 63 -5.74 10.98 -18.62
CA LEU A 63 -5.22 9.64 -18.87
C LEU A 63 -4.02 9.30 -17.97
N VAL A 64 -3.11 10.24 -17.73
CA VAL A 64 -2.01 10.02 -16.79
C VAL A 64 -2.53 9.78 -15.37
N GLU A 65 -3.45 10.62 -14.90
CA GLU A 65 -4.06 10.44 -13.58
C GLU A 65 -4.79 9.11 -13.42
N ASP A 66 -5.51 8.67 -14.45
CA ASP A 66 -6.20 7.37 -14.45
C ASP A 66 -5.20 6.21 -14.33
N LEU A 67 -4.09 6.28 -15.05
CA LEU A 67 -3.06 5.25 -15.02
C LEU A 67 -2.35 5.20 -13.66
N ILE A 68 -2.09 6.36 -13.04
CA ILE A 68 -1.56 6.44 -11.67
C ILE A 68 -2.60 5.93 -10.66
N GLY A 69 -3.86 6.32 -10.82
CA GLY A 69 -4.98 5.86 -9.98
C GLY A 69 -5.11 4.33 -10.00
N CYS A 70 -5.03 3.73 -11.18
CA CYS A 70 -4.99 2.28 -11.37
C CYS A 70 -3.80 1.63 -10.65
N ALA A 71 -2.64 2.29 -10.66
CA ALA A 71 -1.45 1.81 -9.96
C ALA A 71 -1.65 1.79 -8.43
N PHE A 72 -2.26 2.83 -7.87
CA PHE A 72 -2.65 2.84 -6.45
C PHE A 72 -3.65 1.72 -6.13
N VAL A 73 -4.65 1.49 -6.98
CA VAL A 73 -5.61 0.39 -6.80
C VAL A 73 -4.91 -0.97 -6.82
N ALA A 74 -4.01 -1.22 -7.77
CA ALA A 74 -3.22 -2.44 -7.82
C ALA A 74 -2.40 -2.64 -6.53
N ALA A 75 -1.70 -1.60 -6.07
CA ALA A 75 -0.99 -1.61 -4.80
C ALA A 75 -1.92 -1.88 -3.59
N GLN A 76 -3.12 -1.29 -3.57
CA GLN A 76 -4.12 -1.54 -2.53
C GLN A 76 -4.57 -3.00 -2.49
N THR A 77 -4.69 -3.69 -3.65
CA THR A 77 -5.02 -5.12 -3.66
C THR A 77 -3.95 -5.96 -2.95
N TYR A 78 -2.67 -5.61 -3.15
CA TYR A 78 -1.55 -6.25 -2.46
C TYR A 78 -1.61 -5.98 -0.94
N ILE A 79 -1.89 -4.75 -0.53
CA ILE A 79 -2.11 -4.38 0.88
C ILE A 79 -3.24 -5.21 1.51
N ALA A 80 -4.39 -5.31 0.85
CA ALA A 80 -5.55 -6.06 1.34
C ALA A 80 -5.22 -7.55 1.57
N ARG A 81 -4.37 -8.11 0.71
CA ARG A 81 -3.92 -9.49 0.81
C ARG A 81 -2.96 -9.72 1.97
N ILE A 82 -2.01 -8.81 2.21
CA ILE A 82 -1.15 -8.86 3.41
C ILE A 82 -2.00 -8.79 4.68
N ILE A 83 -2.94 -7.84 4.74
CA ILE A 83 -3.88 -7.73 5.87
C ILE A 83 -4.62 -9.05 6.10
N SER A 84 -5.10 -9.68 5.03
CA SER A 84 -5.80 -10.96 5.11
C SER A 84 -4.91 -12.07 5.67
N ARG A 85 -3.63 -12.15 5.24
CA ARG A 85 -2.64 -13.11 5.78
C ARG A 85 -2.36 -12.85 7.26
N VAL A 86 -2.25 -11.60 7.67
CA VAL A 86 -2.05 -11.21 9.08
C VAL A 86 -3.24 -11.61 9.95
N ILE A 87 -4.47 -11.31 9.49
CA ILE A 87 -5.70 -11.71 10.21
C ILE A 87 -5.78 -13.23 10.32
N TRP A 88 -5.51 -13.96 9.24
CA TRP A 88 -5.47 -15.41 9.24
C TRP A 88 -4.43 -15.96 10.23
N LEU A 89 -3.24 -15.37 10.29
CA LEU A 89 -2.18 -15.76 11.22
C LEU A 89 -2.65 -15.63 12.68
N HIS A 90 -3.25 -14.49 13.03
CA HIS A 90 -3.86 -14.26 14.34
C HIS A 90 -4.89 -15.34 14.70
N GLN A 91 -5.82 -15.62 13.78
CA GLN A 91 -6.84 -16.65 13.98
C GLN A 91 -6.24 -18.04 14.15
N ARG A 92 -5.19 -18.37 13.38
CA ARG A 92 -4.54 -19.69 13.44
C ARG A 92 -3.81 -19.92 14.75
N VAL A 93 -3.11 -18.90 15.26
CA VAL A 93 -2.37 -18.95 16.52
C VAL A 93 -3.31 -18.94 17.73
N ALA A 94 -4.44 -18.23 17.64
CA ALA A 94 -5.50 -18.28 18.66
C ALA A 94 -6.07 -19.69 18.87
N ARG A 95 -6.18 -20.50 17.81
CA ARG A 95 -6.60 -21.92 17.93
C ARG A 95 -5.61 -22.78 18.70
N ASP A 96 -4.35 -22.34 18.77
CA ASP A 96 -3.30 -22.99 19.54
C ASP A 96 -3.21 -22.44 20.99
N GLY A 97 -4.15 -21.57 21.39
CA GLY A 97 -4.21 -21.01 22.75
C GLY A 97 -3.36 -19.76 22.98
N HIS A 98 -2.76 -19.19 21.93
CA HIS A 98 -1.90 -18.00 22.05
C HIS A 98 -2.52 -16.76 21.41
N VAL A 99 -2.17 -15.58 21.92
CA VAL A 99 -2.61 -14.29 21.37
C VAL A 99 -1.38 -13.51 20.92
N LEU A 100 -1.34 -13.15 19.63
CA LEU A 100 -0.29 -12.30 19.08
C LEU A 100 -0.56 -10.84 19.45
N LYS A 101 0.50 -10.11 19.77
CA LYS A 101 0.51 -8.72 20.22
C LYS A 101 1.18 -7.79 19.21
N THR A 102 1.88 -8.32 18.19
CA THR A 102 2.54 -7.54 17.14
C THR A 102 1.58 -6.53 16.49
N THR A 103 0.34 -6.92 16.23
CA THR A 103 -0.76 -6.03 15.86
C THR A 103 -2.04 -6.49 16.57
N CYS A 104 -3.10 -5.68 16.60
CA CYS A 104 -4.40 -6.10 17.15
C CYS A 104 -5.33 -6.78 16.11
N ALA A 105 -4.78 -7.30 15.01
CA ALA A 105 -5.52 -7.93 13.89
C ALA A 105 -6.58 -7.03 13.22
N LYS A 106 -6.55 -5.71 13.45
CA LYS A 106 -7.45 -4.75 12.81
C LYS A 106 -6.73 -4.03 11.67
N LYS A 107 -7.39 -3.85 10.52
CA LYS A 107 -6.86 -3.15 9.32
C LYS A 107 -6.09 -1.86 9.69
N PRO A 108 -6.63 -0.93 10.49
CA PRO A 108 -5.91 0.30 10.83
C PRO A 108 -4.59 0.07 11.57
N ALA A 109 -4.53 -0.91 12.47
CA ALA A 109 -3.31 -1.21 13.22
C ALA A 109 -2.25 -1.88 12.34
N ILE A 110 -2.68 -2.70 11.38
CA ILE A 110 -1.78 -3.38 10.44
C ILE A 110 -1.18 -2.36 9.45
N ILE A 111 -2.00 -1.46 8.91
CA ILE A 111 -1.56 -0.43 7.95
C ILE A 111 -0.65 0.61 8.60
N HIS A 112 -0.94 1.02 9.84
CA HIS A 112 -0.16 2.05 10.51
C HIS A 112 1.20 1.54 11.01
N GLY A 113 1.31 0.25 11.36
CA GLY A 113 2.53 -0.33 11.89
C GLY A 113 3.60 -0.60 10.82
N PHE A 114 4.87 -0.58 11.26
CA PHE A 114 6.02 -1.14 10.52
C PHE A 114 6.38 -0.44 9.20
N ASN A 115 6.06 0.85 9.10
CA ASN A 115 6.24 1.69 7.91
C ASN A 115 7.00 2.98 8.17
N ASN A 116 7.51 3.60 7.11
CA ASN A 116 8.00 4.96 7.19
C ASN A 116 6.81 5.94 7.18
N LEU A 117 7.00 7.07 7.84
CA LEU A 117 6.08 8.21 7.75
C LEU A 117 6.42 9.05 6.54
N ILE A 118 5.40 9.59 5.88
CA ILE A 118 5.57 10.59 4.83
C ILE A 118 6.09 11.88 5.48
N THR A 119 7.16 12.43 4.90
CA THR A 119 7.84 13.64 5.37
C THR A 119 6.83 14.76 5.69
N LYS A 120 6.94 15.34 6.90
CA LYS A 120 6.07 16.41 7.42
C LYS A 120 4.59 16.04 7.63
N THR A 121 4.25 14.75 7.58
CA THR A 121 2.89 14.28 7.91
C THR A 121 2.95 13.26 9.05
N LYS A 122 1.77 12.87 9.56
CA LYS A 122 1.60 11.78 10.54
C LYS A 122 1.22 10.44 9.89
N TYR A 123 1.13 10.39 8.57
CA TYR A 123 0.60 9.24 7.83
C TYR A 123 1.74 8.39 7.31
N SER A 124 1.54 7.08 7.31
CA SER A 124 2.50 6.15 6.70
C SER A 124 2.40 6.12 5.18
N GLU A 125 3.44 5.62 4.52
CA GLU A 125 3.44 5.37 3.06
C GLU A 125 2.26 4.46 2.65
N ILE A 126 1.95 3.44 3.46
CA ILE A 126 0.84 2.50 3.19
C ILE A 126 -0.53 3.14 3.42
N GLU A 127 -0.67 4.03 4.41
CA GLU A 127 -1.89 4.82 4.59
C GLU A 127 -2.14 5.72 3.38
N LEU A 128 -1.06 6.32 2.84
CA LEU A 128 -1.16 7.17 1.66
C LEU A 128 -1.59 6.38 0.41
N ILE A 129 -0.99 5.21 0.17
CA ILE A 129 -1.35 4.33 -0.95
C ILE A 129 -2.82 3.88 -0.83
N ASP A 130 -3.28 3.41 0.34
CA ASP A 130 -4.68 3.00 0.55
C ASP A 130 -5.64 4.19 0.36
N ALA A 131 -5.24 5.40 0.77
CA ALA A 131 -6.04 6.61 0.62
C ALA A 131 -6.19 7.02 -0.85
N PHE A 132 -5.10 7.09 -1.63
CA PHE A 132 -5.20 7.45 -3.06
C PHE A 132 -5.96 6.40 -3.88
N ALA A 133 -5.82 5.12 -3.55
CA ALA A 133 -6.64 4.07 -4.16
C ALA A 133 -8.14 4.27 -3.87
N ASN A 134 -8.50 4.62 -2.63
CA ASN A 134 -9.90 4.91 -2.27
C ASN A 134 -10.41 6.20 -2.92
N TYR A 135 -9.57 7.23 -3.04
CA TYR A 135 -9.88 8.44 -3.78
C TYR A 135 -10.22 8.10 -5.23
N PHE A 136 -9.31 7.44 -5.93
CA PHE A 136 -9.49 7.13 -7.35
C PHE A 136 -10.81 6.37 -7.61
N LYS A 137 -11.13 5.34 -6.82
CA LYS A 137 -12.34 4.53 -6.99
C LYS A 137 -13.66 5.24 -6.67
N HIS A 138 -13.67 6.20 -5.75
CA HIS A 138 -14.91 6.65 -5.11
C HIS A 138 -15.12 8.16 -5.09
N HIS A 139 -14.13 8.96 -5.49
CA HIS A 139 -14.21 10.42 -5.33
C HIS A 139 -15.40 11.07 -6.06
N GLU A 140 -15.84 10.50 -7.18
CA GLU A 140 -17.03 10.96 -7.91
C GLU A 140 -18.35 10.77 -7.14
N GLU A 141 -18.36 9.85 -6.18
CA GLU A 141 -19.54 9.55 -5.33
C GLU A 141 -19.58 10.44 -4.07
N TRP A 142 -18.53 11.22 -3.81
CA TRP A 142 -18.41 11.97 -2.57
C TRP A 142 -19.18 13.29 -2.66
N PRO A 143 -19.75 13.77 -1.53
CA PRO A 143 -20.18 15.15 -1.45
C PRO A 143 -18.95 16.06 -1.57
N LYS A 144 -19.21 17.38 -1.60
CA LYS A 144 -18.16 18.37 -1.42
C LYS A 144 -17.23 17.96 -0.27
N TRP A 145 -15.92 18.04 -0.47
CA TRP A 145 -14.94 17.43 0.45
C TRP A 145 -15.11 17.89 1.90
N ASP A 146 -15.53 19.13 2.14
CA ASP A 146 -15.77 19.67 3.49
C ASP A 146 -17.04 19.14 4.17
N ASN A 147 -17.94 18.53 3.39
CA ASN A 147 -19.16 17.86 3.87
C ASN A 147 -19.00 16.32 3.91
N ALA A 148 -17.83 15.79 3.57
CA ALA A 148 -17.57 14.36 3.61
C ALA A 148 -17.58 13.84 5.06
N THR A 149 -18.02 12.60 5.25
CA THR A 149 -18.09 11.95 6.57
C THR A 149 -17.54 10.53 6.52
N GLY A 150 -17.13 9.99 7.66
CA GLY A 150 -16.74 8.59 7.77
C GLY A 150 -15.50 8.24 6.93
N GLN A 151 -15.63 7.30 6.00
CA GLN A 151 -14.47 6.80 5.24
C GLN A 151 -13.96 7.84 4.22
N SER A 152 -14.83 8.57 3.52
CA SER A 152 -14.42 9.61 2.57
C SER A 152 -13.70 10.76 3.26
N GLU A 153 -14.21 11.24 4.41
CA GLU A 153 -13.56 12.24 5.25
C GLU A 153 -12.14 11.80 5.68
N ARG A 154 -11.99 10.54 6.07
CA ARG A 154 -10.68 9.98 6.43
C ARG A 154 -9.73 9.99 5.23
N THR A 155 -10.19 9.51 4.08
CA THR A 155 -9.38 9.49 2.84
C THR A 155 -8.96 10.90 2.45
N ILE A 156 -9.90 11.84 2.40
CA ILE A 156 -9.68 13.27 2.10
C ILE A 156 -8.62 13.85 3.01
N ARG A 157 -8.68 13.57 4.32
CA ARG A 157 -7.70 14.07 5.30
C ARG A 157 -6.28 13.57 5.03
N VAL A 158 -6.13 12.32 4.59
CA VAL A 158 -4.82 11.75 4.25
C VAL A 158 -4.29 12.42 2.98
N ILE A 159 -5.06 12.45 1.89
CA ILE A 159 -4.58 13.00 0.61
C ILE A 159 -4.38 14.52 0.67
N ARG A 160 -5.20 15.26 1.44
CA ARG A 160 -4.99 16.70 1.69
C ARG A 160 -3.66 16.98 2.37
N SER A 161 -3.16 16.07 3.21
CA SER A 161 -1.88 16.25 3.90
C SER A 161 -0.67 16.31 2.97
N VAL A 162 -0.84 15.88 1.72
CA VAL A 162 0.18 15.92 0.67
C VAL A 162 -0.19 16.87 -0.48
N GLY A 163 -1.16 17.76 -0.27
CA GLY A 163 -1.51 18.83 -1.22
C GLY A 163 -2.61 18.49 -2.22
N ALA A 164 -3.29 17.34 -2.08
CA ALA A 164 -4.47 17.05 -2.89
C ALA A 164 -5.63 18.00 -2.54
N SER A 165 -6.43 18.37 -3.55
CA SER A 165 -7.57 19.28 -3.42
C SER A 165 -8.69 18.90 -4.37
N GLU A 166 -9.93 19.28 -4.04
CA GLU A 166 -11.12 18.96 -4.86
C GLU A 166 -11.00 19.49 -6.29
N ASP A 167 -10.45 20.69 -6.45
CA ASP A 167 -10.33 21.37 -7.75
C ASP A 167 -9.04 21.02 -8.53
N SER A 168 -8.28 20.01 -8.09
CA SER A 168 -7.01 19.62 -8.70
C SER A 168 -7.18 18.40 -9.61
N SER A 169 -6.66 18.51 -10.82
CA SER A 169 -6.62 17.45 -11.83
C SER A 169 -5.34 16.61 -11.78
N ASP A 170 -4.54 16.73 -10.72
CA ASP A 170 -3.22 16.09 -10.57
C ASP A 170 -3.05 15.43 -9.18
N ASN A 171 -4.17 15.06 -8.55
CA ASN A 171 -4.20 14.55 -7.19
C ASN A 171 -3.39 13.24 -7.03
N CYS A 172 -3.55 12.28 -7.93
CA CYS A 172 -2.81 11.02 -7.90
C CYS A 172 -1.31 11.24 -8.10
N ARG A 173 -0.92 12.15 -9.01
CA ARG A 173 0.49 12.56 -9.16
C ARG A 173 1.08 13.14 -7.89
N LYS A 174 0.37 14.02 -7.18
CA LYS A 174 0.82 14.53 -5.87
C LYS A 174 1.06 13.40 -4.87
N GLY A 175 0.24 12.35 -4.92
CA GLY A 175 0.46 11.13 -4.14
C GLY A 175 1.78 10.43 -4.46
N LEU A 176 2.13 10.27 -5.74
CA LEU A 176 3.43 9.70 -6.14
C LEU A 176 4.59 10.57 -5.68
N THR A 177 4.52 11.87 -5.91
CA THR A 177 5.58 12.80 -5.48
C THR A 177 5.78 12.75 -3.96
N ALA A 178 4.71 12.63 -3.19
CA ALA A 178 4.79 12.49 -1.74
C ALA A 178 5.42 11.16 -1.27
N LEU A 179 5.32 10.11 -2.07
CA LEU A 179 6.06 8.84 -1.88
C LEU A 179 7.52 8.93 -2.33
N GLY A 180 7.97 10.09 -2.83
CA GLY A 180 9.31 10.26 -3.40
C GLY A 180 9.45 9.65 -4.80
N ILE A 181 8.34 9.40 -5.50
CA ILE A 181 8.31 8.79 -6.82
C ILE A 181 8.12 9.89 -7.87
N ASP A 182 9.20 10.20 -8.57
CA ASP A 182 9.25 11.13 -9.70
C ASP A 182 10.42 10.69 -10.61
N PRO A 183 10.24 10.48 -11.93
CA PRO A 183 9.04 10.64 -12.79
C PRO A 183 7.95 9.57 -12.63
N VAL A 184 6.78 9.80 -13.22
CA VAL A 184 5.62 8.84 -13.24
C VAL A 184 5.99 7.45 -13.77
N PHE A 185 7.00 7.38 -14.63
CA PHE A 185 7.55 6.14 -15.13
C PHE A 185 8.00 5.20 -13.99
N HIS A 186 8.41 5.76 -12.85
CA HIS A 186 8.87 5.04 -11.66
C HIS A 186 7.74 4.62 -10.72
N VAL A 187 6.47 4.61 -11.15
CA VAL A 187 5.35 4.14 -10.31
C VAL A 187 5.56 2.72 -9.76
N PHE A 188 6.36 1.89 -10.43
CA PHE A 188 6.76 0.56 -9.95
C PHE A 188 7.55 0.59 -8.63
N THR A 189 8.18 1.71 -8.26
CA THR A 189 8.86 1.91 -6.96
C THR A 189 7.92 1.73 -5.76
N MET A 190 6.59 1.79 -5.95
CA MET A 190 5.64 1.38 -4.90
C MET A 190 5.85 -0.07 -4.44
N VAL A 191 6.37 -0.95 -5.30
CA VAL A 191 6.74 -2.33 -4.92
C VAL A 191 7.79 -2.33 -3.82
N GLU A 192 8.82 -1.48 -3.91
CA GLU A 192 9.87 -1.41 -2.90
C GLU A 192 9.31 -1.01 -1.52
N ILE A 193 8.39 -0.04 -1.51
CA ILE A 193 7.67 0.39 -0.31
C ILE A 193 6.89 -0.79 0.29
N LEU A 194 6.15 -1.52 -0.54
CA LEU A 194 5.32 -2.65 -0.13
C LEU A 194 6.13 -3.86 0.36
N SER A 195 7.19 -4.23 -0.35
CA SER A 195 8.10 -5.31 0.04
C SER A 195 8.82 -4.98 1.34
N LYS A 196 9.29 -3.73 1.51
CA LYS A 196 9.91 -3.28 2.76
C LYS A 196 8.93 -3.35 3.93
N TRP A 197 7.69 -2.90 3.73
CA TRP A 197 6.63 -3.03 4.73
C TRP A 197 6.36 -4.50 5.10
N LEU A 198 6.20 -5.38 4.11
CA LEU A 198 5.98 -6.81 4.32
C LEU A 198 7.14 -7.44 5.11
N SER A 199 8.37 -7.12 4.74
CA SER A 199 9.57 -7.61 5.42
C SER A 199 9.59 -7.20 6.89
N ASN A 200 9.35 -5.91 7.18
CA ASN A 200 9.28 -5.40 8.56
C ASN A 200 8.18 -6.08 9.38
N LEU A 201 6.99 -6.25 8.79
CA LEU A 201 5.89 -6.99 9.41
C LEU A 201 6.28 -8.43 9.70
N ALA A 202 6.81 -9.15 8.71
CA ALA A 202 7.20 -10.54 8.83
C ALA A 202 8.27 -10.74 9.92
N ASP A 203 9.26 -9.85 9.99
CA ASP A 203 10.29 -9.89 11.02
C ASP A 203 9.72 -9.66 12.43
N ALA A 204 8.80 -8.71 12.60
CA ALA A 204 8.14 -8.48 13.87
C ALA A 204 7.35 -9.71 14.34
N TYR A 205 6.56 -10.30 13.43
CA TYR A 205 5.83 -11.54 13.72
C TYR A 205 6.76 -12.72 14.01
N LYS A 206 7.88 -12.83 13.29
CA LYS A 206 8.87 -13.89 13.49
C LYS A 206 9.49 -13.79 14.88
N GLN A 207 9.82 -12.59 15.34
CA GLN A 207 10.32 -12.38 16.71
C GLN A 207 9.29 -12.80 17.76
N GLU A 208 8.02 -12.45 17.58
CA GLU A 208 6.96 -12.84 18.53
C GLU A 208 6.74 -14.37 18.55
N LEU A 209 6.62 -15.00 17.38
CA LEU A 209 6.42 -16.44 17.30
C LEU A 209 7.59 -17.25 17.86
N ASN A 210 8.83 -16.79 17.68
CA ASN A 210 9.99 -17.42 18.30
C ASN A 210 9.94 -17.38 19.84
N ARG A 211 9.35 -16.33 20.44
CA ARG A 211 9.16 -16.26 21.91
C ARG A 211 8.15 -17.29 22.39
N LEU A 212 7.06 -17.52 21.65
CA LEU A 212 6.06 -18.55 21.99
C LEU A 212 6.67 -19.95 22.00
N VAL A 213 7.49 -20.26 20.99
CA VAL A 213 8.20 -21.53 20.88
C VAL A 213 9.08 -21.81 22.09
N ASN A 214 9.86 -20.80 22.50
CA ASN A 214 10.79 -20.96 23.62
C ASN A 214 10.05 -21.15 24.94
N HIS A 215 8.86 -20.55 25.09
CA HIS A 215 7.99 -20.71 26.25
C HIS A 215 7.41 -22.13 26.32
N ASP A 216 6.89 -22.66 25.21
CA ASP A 216 6.30 -24.01 25.15
C ASP A 216 7.34 -25.10 25.48
N VAL A 217 8.57 -24.97 24.97
CA VAL A 217 9.67 -25.92 25.24
C VAL A 217 10.12 -25.89 26.71
N SER A 218 9.95 -24.76 27.41
CA SER A 218 10.32 -24.64 28.82
C SER A 218 9.30 -25.30 29.76
N HIS A 219 8.01 -25.30 29.40
CA HIS A 219 6.98 -26.00 30.16
C HIS A 219 7.07 -27.53 30.02
N ASP A 220 7.38 -28.05 28.83
CA ASP A 220 7.53 -29.50 28.61
C ASP A 220 8.70 -30.11 29.41
N LYS A 221 9.74 -29.34 29.73
CA LYS A 221 10.89 -29.83 30.51
C LYS A 221 10.61 -29.91 32.02
N ASN A 222 9.65 -29.15 32.53
CA ASN A 222 9.33 -29.08 33.95
C ASN A 222 8.18 -30.01 34.37
N GLY A 223 7.51 -30.68 33.41
CA GLY A 223 6.43 -31.65 33.67
C GLY A 223 6.88 -33.12 33.71
N ASN A 224 8.19 -33.40 33.68
CA ASN A 224 8.76 -34.74 33.59
C ASN A 224 9.55 -35.15 34.84
N THR A 225 9.09 -34.74 36.01
CA THR A 225 9.55 -35.18 37.34
C THR A 225 8.35 -35.58 38.17
#